data_AF-A0A1H5XUV0-F1
#
_entry.id   AF-A0A1H5XUV0-F1
#
_cell.length_a   1.000
_cell.length_b   1.000
_cell.length_c   1.000
_cell.angle_alpha   90.00
_cell.angle_beta   90.00
_cell.angle_gamma   90.00
#
_symmetry.space_group_name_H-M   'P 1'
#
loop_
_entity.id
_entity.type
_entity.pdbx_description
1 polymer ?
#
loop_
_entity_poly.entity_id
_entity_poly.type
_entity_poly.pdbx_seq_one_letter_code
_entity_poly.pdbx_strand_id
1 'polypeptide(L)'
;MDLFGIGNALQAMVRIYTQSARRTGRTTLMLDSLKDGDRVVCRSSNEARRLKNLVRERGLDVGCIVVSPECPERLFDYGTPQGRTVFDHDWVESYYELSLARAVSDIERLHRQFSGYGEVHRETARAARECARWRL
;
A
#
# COMPACT_ATOMS: atom_id res chain seq x y z
N MET A 1 -13.87 -12.97 -1.13
CA MET A 1 -12.88 -13.20 -2.19
C MET A 1 -13.51 -12.79 -3.53
N ASP A 2 -12.75 -12.32 -4.52
CA ASP A 2 -13.32 -12.09 -5.84
C ASP A 2 -13.69 -13.45 -6.49
N LEU A 3 -14.72 -13.44 -7.35
CA LEU A 3 -15.30 -14.66 -7.93
C LEU A 3 -14.27 -15.49 -8.72
N PHE A 4 -13.29 -14.81 -9.32
CA PHE A 4 -12.29 -15.43 -10.20
C PHE A 4 -10.98 -15.77 -9.48
N GLY A 5 -10.86 -15.42 -8.19
CA GLY A 5 -9.66 -15.64 -7.38
C GLY A 5 -8.45 -14.78 -7.76
N ILE A 6 -8.62 -13.75 -8.61
CA ILE A 6 -7.56 -12.88 -9.12
C ILE A 6 -6.85 -12.18 -7.96
N GLY A 7 -7.61 -11.70 -6.98
CA GLY A 7 -7.10 -11.01 -5.80
C GLY A 7 -6.12 -11.87 -5.02
N ASN A 8 -6.43 -13.16 -4.81
CA ASN A 8 -5.52 -14.05 -4.08
C ASN A 8 -4.30 -14.41 -4.91
N ALA A 9 -4.47 -14.59 -6.22
CA ALA A 9 -3.34 -14.87 -7.11
C ALA A 9 -2.32 -13.72 -7.07
N LEU A 10 -2.81 -12.47 -7.14
CA LEU A 10 -1.96 -11.28 -7.02
C LEU A 10 -1.31 -11.16 -5.63
N GLN A 11 -2.07 -11.39 -4.56
CA GLN A 11 -1.50 -11.38 -3.20
C GLN A 11 -0.43 -12.46 -3.01
N ALA A 12 -0.65 -13.66 -3.54
CA ALA A 12 0.32 -14.76 -3.49
C ALA A 12 1.59 -14.40 -4.29
N MET A 13 1.42 -13.84 -5.49
CA MET A 13 2.54 -13.41 -6.32
C MET A 13 3.39 -12.34 -5.62
N VAL A 14 2.76 -11.33 -5.02
CA VAL A 14 3.49 -10.30 -4.25
C VAL A 14 4.23 -10.93 -3.07
N ARG A 15 3.59 -11.81 -2.29
CA ARG A 15 4.26 -12.49 -1.17
C ARG A 15 5.46 -13.34 -1.61
N ILE A 16 5.34 -14.04 -2.74
CA ILE A 16 6.45 -14.83 -3.30
C ILE A 16 7.58 -13.88 -3.71
N TYR A 17 7.25 -12.79 -4.42
CA TYR A 17 8.22 -11.79 -4.81
C TYR A 17 8.96 -11.19 -3.60
N THR A 18 8.24 -10.75 -2.57
CA THR A 18 8.83 -10.13 -1.36
C THR A 18 9.66 -11.13 -0.56
N GLN A 19 9.30 -12.42 -0.54
CA GLN A 19 10.12 -13.46 0.10
C GLN A 19 11.41 -13.76 -0.67
N SER A 20 11.34 -13.87 -2.01
CA SER A 20 12.50 -14.13 -2.86
C SER A 20 13.45 -12.93 -2.95
N ALA A 21 12.94 -11.72 -2.72
CA ALA A 21 13.63 -10.44 -2.83
C ALA A 21 14.72 -10.16 -1.78
N ARG A 22 14.64 -10.76 -0.59
CA ARG A 22 15.34 -10.32 0.65
C ARG A 22 16.89 -10.34 0.63
N ARG A 23 17.55 -10.67 -0.48
CA ARG A 23 19.03 -10.79 -0.57
C ARG A 23 19.64 -10.24 -1.87
N THR A 24 18.97 -9.29 -2.51
CA THR A 24 19.30 -8.88 -3.90
C THR A 24 20.15 -7.63 -4.04
N GLY A 25 20.70 -7.07 -2.96
CA GLY A 25 21.55 -5.86 -3.04
C GLY A 25 20.78 -4.57 -3.37
N ARG A 26 19.45 -4.55 -3.21
CA ARG A 26 18.59 -3.39 -3.54
C ARG A 26 18.92 -2.14 -2.76
N THR A 27 19.25 -2.28 -1.47
CA THR A 27 19.74 -1.16 -0.68
C THR A 27 21.01 -0.59 -1.29
N THR A 28 21.95 -1.43 -1.75
CA THR A 28 23.17 -0.99 -2.42
C THR A 28 22.87 -0.27 -3.73
N LEU A 29 22.05 -0.85 -4.61
CA LEU A 29 21.65 -0.23 -5.88
C LEU A 29 20.95 1.12 -5.67
N MET A 30 20.07 1.21 -4.66
CA MET A 30 19.44 2.46 -4.28
C MET A 30 20.50 3.47 -3.85
N LEU A 31 21.37 3.12 -2.90
CA LEU A 31 22.44 3.98 -2.41
C LEU A 31 23.39 4.45 -3.52
N ASP A 32 23.68 3.59 -4.51
CA ASP A 32 24.54 3.92 -5.67
C ASP A 32 23.87 4.92 -6.63
N SER A 33 22.53 5.02 -6.59
CA SER A 33 21.75 5.93 -7.43
C SER A 33 21.43 7.29 -6.78
N LEU A 34 21.70 7.43 -5.48
CA LEU A 34 21.43 8.65 -4.72
C LEU A 34 22.40 9.78 -5.08
N LYS A 35 21.89 11.00 -5.04
CA LYS A 35 22.65 12.24 -5.25
C LYS A 35 22.36 13.23 -4.12
N ASP A 36 23.23 14.22 -3.95
CA ASP A 36 23.01 15.31 -3.00
C ASP A 36 21.66 16.00 -3.24
N GLY A 37 20.99 16.33 -2.14
CA GLY A 37 19.65 16.92 -2.13
C GLY A 37 18.51 15.92 -2.30
N ASP A 38 18.77 14.65 -2.67
CA ASP A 38 17.73 13.62 -2.73
C ASP A 38 17.09 13.41 -1.34
N ARG A 39 15.89 12.82 -1.33
CA ARG A 39 15.19 12.41 -0.12
C ARG A 39 14.76 10.95 -0.22
N VAL A 40 15.12 10.14 0.77
CA VAL A 40 14.67 8.76 0.89
C VAL A 40 13.49 8.67 1.86
N VAL A 41 12.39 8.08 1.40
CA VAL A 41 11.21 7.77 2.20
C VAL A 41 11.36 6.36 2.75
N CYS A 42 11.33 6.28 4.08
CA CYS A 42 11.53 5.03 4.80
C CYS A 42 10.23 4.54 5.44
N ARG A 43 10.01 3.22 5.48
CA ARG A 43 8.87 2.64 6.24
C ARG A 43 9.03 2.84 7.75
N SER A 44 10.25 2.81 8.28
CA SER A 44 10.51 2.86 9.72
C SER A 44 11.64 3.80 10.10
N SER A 45 11.62 4.27 11.35
CA SER A 45 12.69 5.11 11.92
C SER A 45 14.02 4.38 12.05
N ASN A 46 14.00 3.06 12.27
CA ASN A 46 15.21 2.24 12.33
C ASN A 46 15.90 2.19 10.97
N GLU A 47 15.14 1.92 9.89
CA GLU A 47 15.70 1.89 8.54
C GLU A 47 16.15 3.29 8.09
N ALA A 48 15.39 4.34 8.40
CA ALA A 48 15.80 5.72 8.13
C ALA A 48 17.13 6.07 8.80
N ARG A 49 17.32 5.65 10.06
CA ARG A 49 18.59 5.88 10.78
C ARG A 49 19.74 5.11 10.16
N ARG A 50 19.52 3.83 9.81
CA ARG A 50 20.51 2.99 9.15
C ARG A 50 20.93 3.57 7.80
N LEU A 51 19.97 3.92 6.95
CA LEU A 51 20.23 4.54 5.64
C LEU A 51 20.95 5.88 5.79
N LYS A 52 20.54 6.73 6.74
CA LYS A 52 21.23 7.99 7.01
C LYS A 52 22.72 7.79 7.34
N ASN A 53 23.06 6.75 8.10
CA ASN A 53 24.46 6.43 8.37
C ASN A 53 25.21 5.99 7.11
N LEU A 54 24.63 5.09 6.32
CA LEU A 54 25.23 4.60 5.06
C LEU A 54 25.44 5.71 4.03
N VAL A 55 24.50 6.64 3.94
CA VAL A 55 24.61 7.77 3.02
C VAL A 55 25.69 8.75 3.49
N ARG A 56 25.77 9.01 4.80
CA ARG A 56 26.82 9.85 5.40
C ARG A 56 28.21 9.25 5.19
N GLU A 57 28.37 7.93 5.31
CA GLU A 57 29.63 7.23 5.02
C GLU A 57 30.10 7.42 3.58
N ARG A 58 29.18 7.68 2.65
CA ARG A 58 29.46 8.00 1.24
C ARG A 58 29.69 9.49 0.97
N GLY A 59 29.62 10.34 1.99
CA GLY A 59 29.81 11.78 1.86
C GLY A 59 28.69 12.51 1.11
N LEU A 60 27.49 11.92 1.06
CA LEU A 60 26.32 12.51 0.39
C LEU A 60 25.41 13.23 1.40
N ASP A 61 24.80 14.33 0.98
CA ASP A 61 23.76 15.04 1.74
C ASP A 61 22.36 14.66 1.24
N VAL A 62 21.76 13.66 1.88
CA VAL A 62 20.43 13.13 1.52
C VAL A 62 19.53 13.14 2.74
N GLY A 63 18.32 13.67 2.58
CA GLY A 63 17.29 13.63 3.61
C GLY A 63 16.72 12.22 3.76
N CYS A 64 16.54 11.74 4.99
CA CYS A 64 15.79 10.50 5.25
C CYS A 64 14.56 10.84 6.08
N ILE A 65 13.36 10.53 5.58
CA ILE A 65 12.08 10.74 6.29
C ILE A 65 11.37 9.42 6.51
N VAL A 66 10.43 9.39 7.47
CA VAL A 66 9.61 8.22 7.75
C VAL A 66 8.17 8.55 7.41
N VAL A 67 7.58 7.80 6.50
CA VAL A 67 6.15 7.88 6.19
C VAL A 67 5.59 6.48 6.18
N SER A 68 4.44 6.29 6.82
CA SER A 68 3.76 5.00 6.85
C SER A 68 3.08 4.73 5.49
N PRO A 69 3.28 3.55 4.88
CA PRO A 69 2.61 3.16 3.63
C PRO A 69 1.08 3.12 3.74
N GLU A 70 0.54 3.04 4.95
CA GLU A 70 -0.89 3.10 5.23
C GLU A 70 -1.50 4.49 4.96
N CYS A 71 -0.69 5.54 5.08
CA CYS A 71 -1.05 6.96 4.93
C CYS A 71 -0.07 7.70 4.00
N PRO A 72 0.04 7.31 2.71
CA PRO A 72 1.01 7.89 1.77
C PRO A 72 0.79 9.39 1.52
N GLU A 73 -0.43 9.90 1.69
CA GLU A 73 -0.78 11.31 1.55
C GLU A 73 0.03 12.23 2.47
N ARG A 74 0.53 11.70 3.60
CA ARG A 74 1.41 12.46 4.50
C ARG A 74 2.73 12.86 3.87
N LEU A 75 3.09 12.31 2.71
CA LEU A 75 4.23 12.79 1.93
C LEU A 75 4.06 14.26 1.52
N PHE A 76 2.83 14.71 1.30
CA PHE A 76 2.55 16.10 0.94
C PHE A 76 2.73 17.08 2.10
N ASP A 77 2.77 16.58 3.34
CA ASP A 77 3.12 17.39 4.53
C ASP A 77 4.60 17.79 4.52
N TYR A 78 5.42 17.09 3.74
CA TYR A 78 6.83 17.41 3.57
C TYR A 78 7.02 18.31 2.35
N GLY A 79 7.63 19.47 2.54
CA GLY A 79 7.99 20.36 1.43
C GLY A 79 8.90 19.68 0.39
N THR A 80 8.94 20.22 -0.83
CA THR A 80 9.72 19.65 -1.95
C THR A 80 11.21 19.53 -1.60
N PRO A 81 11.84 18.35 -1.79
CA PRO A 81 13.29 18.22 -1.62
C PRO A 81 14.06 19.00 -2.69
N GLN A 82 15.34 19.26 -2.45
CA GLN A 82 16.22 19.89 -3.45
C GLN A 82 16.44 18.96 -4.66
N GLY A 83 16.60 17.67 -4.40
CA GLY A 83 16.70 16.60 -5.39
C GLY A 83 15.39 15.83 -5.57
N ARG A 84 15.49 14.53 -5.82
CA ARG A 84 14.35 13.63 -6.06
C ARG A 84 13.85 13.01 -4.77
N THR A 85 12.60 12.55 -4.77
CA THR A 85 12.09 11.63 -3.74
C THR A 85 12.28 10.19 -4.22
N VAL A 86 12.97 9.38 -3.42
CA VAL A 86 13.22 7.96 -3.66
C VAL A 86 12.57 7.16 -2.53
N PHE A 87 11.90 6.06 -2.86
CA PHE A 87 11.29 5.19 -1.85
C PHE A 87 12.23 4.03 -1.56
N ASP A 88 12.39 3.72 -0.28
CA ASP A 88 13.04 2.47 0.10
C ASP A 88 12.19 1.27 -0.39
N HIS A 89 12.86 0.17 -0.72
CA HIS A 89 12.19 -1.03 -1.25
C HIS A 89 11.15 -1.63 -0.30
N ASP A 90 11.41 -1.67 1.01
CA ASP A 90 10.46 -2.17 2.01
C ASP A 90 9.21 -1.29 2.04
N TRP A 91 9.36 0.04 1.88
CA TRP A 91 8.23 0.96 1.75
C TRP A 91 7.37 0.62 0.53
N VAL A 92 7.99 0.44 -0.63
CA VAL A 92 7.30 0.13 -1.89
C VAL A 92 6.58 -1.22 -1.82
N GLU A 93 7.26 -2.26 -1.32
CA GLU A 93 6.67 -3.59 -1.15
C GLU A 93 5.45 -3.55 -0.22
N SER A 94 5.60 -2.84 0.89
CA SER A 94 4.51 -2.65 1.87
C SER A 94 3.32 -1.91 1.28
N TYR A 95 3.57 -0.87 0.49
CA TYR A 95 2.54 -0.11 -0.18
C TYR A 95 1.73 -0.98 -1.16
N TYR A 96 2.41 -1.83 -1.95
CA TYR A 96 1.74 -2.76 -2.84
C TYR A 96 0.92 -3.80 -2.09
N GLU A 97 1.46 -4.40 -1.03
CA GLU A 97 0.71 -5.37 -0.21
C GLU A 97 -0.57 -4.76 0.38
N LEU A 98 -0.48 -3.57 0.96
CA LEU A 98 -1.63 -2.85 1.51
C LEU A 98 -2.65 -2.47 0.44
N SER A 99 -2.18 -1.95 -0.70
CA SER A 99 -3.05 -1.53 -1.80
C SER A 99 -3.83 -2.70 -2.40
N LEU A 100 -3.18 -3.85 -2.59
CA LEU A 100 -3.85 -5.06 -3.06
C LEU A 100 -4.83 -5.61 -2.02
N ALA A 101 -4.47 -5.62 -0.74
CA ALA A 101 -5.37 -6.05 0.33
C ALA A 101 -6.65 -5.17 0.40
N ARG A 102 -6.48 -3.85 0.26
CA ARG A 102 -7.60 -2.89 0.19
C ARG A 102 -8.47 -3.14 -1.04
N ALA A 103 -7.88 -3.26 -2.22
CA ALA A 103 -8.62 -3.51 -3.46
C ALA A 103 -9.44 -4.81 -3.41
N VAL A 104 -8.87 -5.89 -2.87
CA VAL A 104 -9.60 -7.15 -2.66
C VAL A 104 -10.79 -6.94 -1.72
N SER A 105 -10.57 -6.27 -0.59
CA SER A 105 -11.63 -5.97 0.38
C SER A 105 -12.75 -5.10 -0.22
N ASP A 106 -12.38 -4.13 -1.06
CA ASP A 106 -13.34 -3.26 -1.75
C ASP A 106 -14.20 -4.03 -2.74
N ILE A 107 -13.61 -4.89 -3.56
CA ILE A 107 -14.35 -5.75 -4.51
C ILE A 107 -15.32 -6.66 -3.75
N GLU A 108 -14.88 -7.26 -2.64
CA GLU A 108 -15.75 -8.10 -1.79
C GLU A 108 -16.93 -7.32 -1.22
N ARG A 109 -16.67 -6.10 -0.73
CA ARG A 109 -17.72 -5.21 -0.24
C ARG A 109 -18.70 -4.86 -1.34
N LEU A 110 -18.22 -4.49 -2.53
CA LEU A 110 -19.06 -4.16 -3.68
C LEU A 110 -19.91 -5.37 -4.11
N HIS A 111 -19.32 -6.56 -4.21
CA HIS A 111 -20.07 -7.79 -4.47
C HIS A 111 -21.17 -8.02 -3.43
N ARG A 112 -20.87 -7.85 -2.14
CA ARG A 112 -21.86 -8.04 -1.07
C ARG A 112 -23.01 -7.02 -1.14
N GLN A 113 -22.71 -5.77 -1.43
CA GLN A 113 -23.69 -4.68 -1.39
C GLN A 113 -24.56 -4.59 -2.65
N PHE A 114 -24.06 -5.05 -3.80
CA PHE A 114 -24.72 -4.87 -5.10
C PHE A 114 -25.16 -6.15 -5.79
N SER A 115 -24.87 -7.34 -5.24
CA SER A 115 -25.21 -8.62 -5.90
C SER A 115 -26.71 -8.96 -5.90
N GLY A 116 -27.59 -8.16 -5.27
CA GLY A 116 -29.03 -8.46 -5.21
C GLY A 116 -29.37 -9.75 -4.46
N TYR A 117 -28.36 -10.41 -3.88
CA TYR A 117 -28.42 -11.71 -3.24
C TYR A 117 -27.81 -11.62 -1.84
N GLY A 118 -28.42 -12.30 -0.86
CA GLY A 118 -27.99 -12.24 0.55
C GLY A 118 -29.12 -11.86 1.51
N GLU A 119 -28.90 -12.04 2.80
CA GLU A 119 -29.90 -11.86 3.86
C GLU A 119 -30.44 -10.41 3.89
N VAL A 120 -29.56 -9.43 3.75
CA VAL A 120 -29.89 -7.99 3.73
C VAL A 120 -30.83 -7.63 2.55
N HIS A 121 -30.65 -8.26 1.39
CA HIS A 121 -31.54 -8.05 0.24
C HIS A 121 -32.86 -8.81 0.39
N ARG A 122 -32.86 -9.99 1.01
CA ARG A 122 -34.11 -10.69 1.36
C ARG A 122 -34.93 -9.87 2.35
N GLU A 123 -34.29 -9.26 3.35
CA GLU A 123 -34.93 -8.37 4.31
C GLU A 123 -35.47 -7.11 3.65
N THR A 124 -34.65 -6.45 2.82
CA THR A 124 -35.08 -5.24 2.08
C THR A 124 -36.24 -5.55 1.12
N ALA A 125 -36.18 -6.68 0.40
CA ALA A 125 -37.26 -7.13 -0.48
C ALA A 125 -38.52 -7.52 0.31
N ARG A 126 -38.37 -8.11 1.49
CA ARG A 126 -39.49 -8.46 2.38
C ARG A 126 -40.17 -7.20 2.94
N ALA A 127 -39.38 -6.24 3.42
CA ALA A 127 -39.86 -4.94 3.89
C ALA A 127 -40.56 -4.14 2.78
N ALA A 128 -39.99 -4.13 1.56
CA ALA A 128 -40.63 -3.50 0.41
C ALA A 128 -41.98 -4.15 0.05
N ARG A 129 -42.06 -5.50 0.09
CA ARG A 129 -43.32 -6.23 -0.11
C ARG A 129 -44.34 -5.95 0.99
N GLU A 130 -43.91 -5.86 2.25
CA GLU A 130 -44.81 -5.50 3.36
C GLU A 130 -45.33 -4.07 3.21
N CYS A 131 -44.47 -3.08 2.96
CA CYS A 131 -44.89 -1.70 2.71
C CYS A 131 -45.87 -1.57 1.53
N ALA A 132 -45.68 -2.34 0.46
CA ALA A 132 -46.60 -2.36 -0.68
C ALA A 132 -47.98 -2.95 -0.31
N ARG A 133 -48.02 -3.87 0.67
CA ARG A 133 -49.25 -4.56 1.10
C ARG A 133 -50.18 -3.67 1.95
N TRP A 134 -49.63 -2.66 2.61
CA TRP A 134 -50.36 -1.71 3.47
C TRP A 134 -50.63 -0.35 2.81
N ARG A 135 -50.34 -0.20 1.51
CA ARG A 135 -50.60 1.02 0.72
C ARG A 135 -51.90 0.99 -0.09
N LEU A 136 -52.87 0.19 0.32
CA LEU A 136 -54.28 0.25 -0.10
C LEU A 136 -55.12 0.87 1.02
#